data_AF-W1Y2Q9-F1
#
_entry.id   AF-W1Y2Q9-F1
#
_cell.length_a   1.000
_cell.length_b   1.000
_cell.length_c   1.000
_cell.angle_alpha   90.00
_cell.angle_beta   90.00
_cell.angle_gamma   90.00
#
_symmetry.space_group_name_H-M   'P 1'
#
loop_
_entity.id
_entity.type
_entity.pdbx_description
1 polymer ?
#
loop_
_entity_poly.entity_id
_entity_poly.type
_entity_poly.pdbx_seq_one_letter_code
_entity_poly.pdbx_strand_id
1 'polypeptide(L)' 'IPRDLRPAHPEYIRHNREGGKARVEGMSRELQLEKKDGSKIWTRFALSKVSAEGKIYYLALVRDASVEMAQKEQ' A
#
# COMPACT_ATOMS: atom_id res chain seq x y z
N ILE A 1 6.27 -5.39 2.72
CA ILE A 1 5.43 -6.09 1.71
C ILE A 1 5.00 -7.43 2.27
N PRO A 2 3.68 -7.73 2.32
CA PRO A 2 3.15 -9.02 2.78
C PRO A 2 3.83 -10.19 2.06
N ARG A 3 4.07 -11.31 2.75
CA ARG A 3 4.91 -12.41 2.24
C ARG A 3 4.46 -12.90 0.87
N ASP A 4 3.17 -13.13 0.71
CA ASP A 4 2.57 -13.68 -0.50
C ASP A 4 2.67 -12.74 -1.71
N LEU A 5 2.82 -11.43 -1.46
CA LEU A 5 2.95 -10.43 -2.52
C LEU A 5 4.41 -10.14 -2.89
N ARG A 6 5.39 -10.60 -2.12
CA ARG A 6 6.81 -10.30 -2.37
C ARG A 6 7.30 -10.76 -3.75
N PRO A 7 6.94 -11.96 -4.25
CA PRO A 7 7.44 -12.40 -5.56
C PRO A 7 6.93 -11.53 -6.71
N ALA A 8 5.69 -11.05 -6.64
CA ALA A 8 5.07 -10.25 -7.69
C ALA A 8 5.31 -8.74 -7.55
N HIS A 9 5.78 -8.27 -6.39
CA HIS A 9 5.92 -6.84 -6.10
C HIS A 9 6.84 -6.07 -7.08
N PRO A 10 8.01 -6.59 -7.50
CA PRO A 10 8.85 -5.92 -8.49
C PRO A 10 8.13 -5.67 -9.82
N GLU A 11 7.30 -6.62 -10.25
CA GLU A 11 6.52 -6.53 -11.49
C GLU A 11 5.47 -5.42 -11.42
N TYR A 12 4.82 -5.24 -10.27
CA TYR A 12 3.86 -4.15 -10.08
C TYR A 12 4.52 -2.77 -10.18
N ILE A 13 5.73 -2.63 -9.63
CA ILE A 13 6.52 -1.40 -9.74
C ILE A 13 6.89 -1.16 -11.21
N ARG A 14 7.42 -2.18 -11.90
CA ARG A 14 7.84 -2.05 -13.29
C ARG A 14 6.66 -1.65 -14.19
N HIS A 15 5.54 -2.36 -14.08
CA HIS A 15 4.32 -2.06 -14.82
C HIS A 15 3.89 -0.59 -14.65
N ASN A 16 3.89 -0.07 -13.42
CA ASN A 16 3.49 1.32 -13.17
C ASN A 16 4.52 2.35 -13.64
N ARG A 17 5.82 2.02 -13.61
CA ARG A 17 6.88 2.88 -14.17
C ARG A 17 6.81 2.97 -15.69
N GLU A 18 6.43 1.88 -16.34
CA GLU A 18 6.28 1.78 -17.80
C GLU A 18 4.94 2.36 -18.32
N GLY A 19 4.17 3.05 -17.48
CA GLY A 19 2.92 3.70 -17.89
C GLY A 19 1.67 2.81 -17.79
N GLY A 20 1.80 1.62 -17.19
CA GLY A 20 0.67 0.77 -16.86
C GLY A 20 -0.32 1.42 -15.89
N LYS A 21 -1.58 0.99 -15.96
CA LYS A 21 -2.67 1.55 -15.15
C LYS A 21 -2.36 1.40 -13.66
N ALA A 22 -2.46 2.51 -12.93
CA ALA A 22 -2.37 2.52 -11.47
C ALA A 22 -3.39 1.56 -10.84
N ARG A 23 -2.90 0.68 -9.95
CA ARG A 23 -3.74 -0.28 -9.21
C ARG A 23 -4.08 0.17 -7.79
N VAL A 24 -3.15 0.88 -7.15
CA VAL A 24 -3.26 1.33 -5.74
C VAL A 24 -2.77 2.78 -5.59
N GLU A 25 -1.93 3.24 -6.51
CA GLU A 25 -1.51 4.64 -6.59
C GLU A 25 -2.72 5.57 -6.76
N GLY A 26 -2.77 6.66 -5.99
CA GLY A 26 -3.84 7.64 -6.00
C GLY A 26 -5.07 7.21 -5.20
N MET A 27 -5.05 6.03 -4.58
CA MET A 27 -6.14 5.53 -3.75
C MET A 27 -5.77 5.59 -2.26
N SER A 28 -6.76 5.94 -1.44
CA SER A 28 -6.76 5.73 0.01
C SER A 28 -7.76 4.62 0.32
N ARG A 29 -7.34 3.59 1.06
CA ARG A 29 -8.22 2.46 1.40
C ARG A 29 -7.92 1.88 2.78
N GLU A 30 -8.95 1.30 3.38
CA GLU A 30 -8.85 0.46 4.57
C GLU A 30 -8.40 -0.95 4.15
N LEU A 31 -7.31 -1.45 4.71
CA LEU A 31 -6.80 -2.81 4.42
C LEU A 31 -6.11 -3.43 5.64
N GLN A 32 -6.05 -4.76 5.65
CA GLN A 32 -5.22 -5.50 6.61
C GLN A 32 -3.77 -5.55 6.13
N LEU A 33 -2.85 -5.05 6.96
CA LEU A 33 -1.41 -5.08 6.72
C LEU A 33 -0.73 -6.11 7.63
N GLU A 34 0.20 -6.89 7.07
CA GLU A 34 1.04 -7.84 7.82
C GLU A 34 2.21 -7.09 8.50
N LYS A 35 2.30 -7.20 9.83
CA LYS A 35 3.44 -6.74 10.64
C LYS A 35 4.64 -7.67 10.46
N LYS A 36 5.82 -7.24 10.95
CA LYS A 36 7.06 -8.04 10.88
C LYS A 36 6.93 -9.42 11.53
N ASP A 37 6.16 -9.51 12.62
CA ASP A 37 5.89 -10.75 13.36
C ASP A 37 4.85 -11.67 12.69
N GLY A 38 4.23 -11.24 11.58
CA GLY A 38 3.20 -11.98 10.85
C GLY A 38 1.77 -11.69 11.32
N SER A 39 1.57 -10.94 12.41
CA SER A 39 0.24 -10.49 12.82
C SER A 39 -0.34 -9.47 11.83
N LYS A 40 -1.67 -9.39 11.74
CA LYS A 40 -2.37 -8.44 10.86
C LYS A 40 -3.00 -7.31 11.66
N ILE A 41 -2.92 -6.10 11.13
CA ILE A 41 -3.63 -4.93 11.66
C ILE A 41 -4.44 -4.25 10.58
N TRP A 42 -5.56 -3.65 10.97
CA TRP A 42 -6.30 -2.77 10.10
C TRP A 42 -5.54 -1.45 9.95
N THR A 43 -5.45 -0.98 8.72
CA THR A 43 -4.75 0.25 8.39
C THR A 43 -5.54 1.07 7.38
N ARG A 44 -5.45 2.39 7.49
CA ARG A 44 -5.68 3.27 6.35
C ARG A 44 -4.36 3.44 5.60
N PHE A 45 -4.37 2.99 4.36
CA PHE A 45 -3.21 2.95 3.49
C PHE A 45 -3.46 3.85 2.28
N ALA A 46 -2.53 4.77 2.03
CA ALA A 46 -2.48 5.58 0.82
C ALA A 46 -1.12 5.42 0.14
N LEU A 47 -1.13 5.35 -1.20
CA LEU A 47 0.08 5.26 -2.00
C LEU A 47 0.06 6.34 -3.08
N SER A 48 1.15 7.10 -3.17
CA SER A 48 1.32 8.16 -4.16
C SER A 48 2.59 7.93 -4.96
N LYS A 49 2.53 8.15 -6.27
CA LYS A 49 3.71 8.26 -7.14
C LYS A 49 4.13 9.71 -7.18
N VAL A 50 5.41 9.95 -6.93
CA VAL A 50 5.99 11.29 -6.89
C VAL A 50 7.14 11.34 -7.87
N SER A 51 7.09 12.31 -8.79
CA SER A 51 8.20 12.59 -9.70
C SER A 51 9.00 13.77 -9.15
N ALA A 52 10.27 13.55 -8.84
CA ALA A 52 11.19 14.58 -8.35
C ALA A 52 12.59 14.35 -8.92
N GLU A 53 13.26 15.43 -9.35
CA GLU A 53 14.63 15.37 -9.89
C GLU A 53 14.80 14.32 -11.03
N GLY A 54 13.80 14.20 -11.91
CA GLY A 54 13.80 13.23 -13.00
C GLY A 54 13.66 11.76 -12.57
N LYS A 55 13.39 11.48 -11.29
CA LYS A 55 13.21 10.14 -10.73
C LYS A 55 11.77 9.93 -10.24
N ILE A 56 11.34 8.67 -10.28
CA ILE A 56 10.03 8.24 -9.78
C ILE A 56 10.19 7.60 -8.40
N TYR A 57 9.51 8.17 -7.42
CA TYR A 57 9.38 7.69 -6.05
C TYR A 57 7.95 7.20 -5.78
N TYR A 58 7.82 6.32 -4.79
CA TYR A 58 6.53 5.90 -4.25
C TYR A 58 6.49 6.23 -2.77
N LEU A 59 5.52 7.05 -2.37
CA LEU A 59 5.28 7.42 -0.98
C LEU A 59 4.08 6.63 -0.47
N ALA A 60 4.31 5.79 0.54
CA ALA A 60 3.25 5.10 1.26
C ALA A 60 2.99 5.80 2.59
N LEU A 61 1.74 6.18 2.84
CA LEU A 61 1.26 6.64 4.14
C LEU A 61 0.42 5.53 4.78
N VAL A 62 0.76 5.18 6.02
CA VAL A 62 0.11 4.08 6.75
C VAL A 62 -0.26 4.58 8.14
N ARG A 63 -1.53 4.45 8.50
CA ARG A 63 -2.04 4.71 9.85
C ARG A 63 -2.79 3.49 10.37
N ASP A 64 -2.55 3.12 11.61
CA ASP A 64 -3.34 2.09 12.30
C ASP A 64 -4.80 2.56 12.43
N ALA A 65 -5.73 1.70 12.01
CA ALA A 65 -7.16 1.94 12.02
C ALA A 65 -7.93 0.85 12.80
N SER A 66 -7.23 0.05 13.61
CA SER A 66 -7.82 -1.12 14.29
C SER A 66 -8.98 -0.78 15.20
N VAL A 67 -8.89 0.32 15.95
CA VAL A 67 -9.99 0.79 16.82
C VAL A 67 -11.19 1.24 16.00
N GLU A 68 -10.96 2.03 14.96
CA GLU A 68 -12.02 2.61 14.12
C GLU A 68 -12.75 1.53 13.32
N MET A 69 -12.02 0.51 12.84
CA MET A 69 -12.61 -0.62 12.12
C MET A 69 -13.44 -1.53 13.05
N ALA A 70 -12.97 -1.79 14.27
CA ALA A 70 -13.73 -2.58 15.24
C ALA A 70 -15.07 -1.93 15.61
N GLN A 71 -15.14 -0.60 15.65
CA GLN A 71 -16.38 0.14 15.90
C GLN A 71 -17.35 0.12 14.71
N LYS A 72 -16.85 -0.01 13.48
CA LYS A 72 -17.66 -0.02 12.25
C LYS A 72 -18.36 -1.35 12.00
N GLU A 73 -17.85 -2.43 12.58
CA GLU A 73 -18.39 -3.79 12.45
C GLU A 73 -19.44 -4.14 13.52
N GLN A 74 -19.73 -3.23 14.46
CA GLN A 74 -20.86 -3.30 15.41
C GLN A 74 -22.11 -2.64 14.84
#